data_AF-A0AA88N206-F1
#
_entry.id   AF-A0AA88N206-F1
#
_cell.length_a   1.000
_cell.length_b   1.000
_cell.length_c   1.000
_cell.angle_alpha   90.00
_cell.angle_beta   90.00
_cell.angle_gamma   90.00
#
_symmetry.space_group_name_H-M   'P 1'
#
loop_
_entity.id
_entity.type
_entity.pdbx_description
1 polymer ?
#
loop_
_entity_poly.entity_id
_entity_poly.type
_entity_poly.pdbx_seq_one_letter_code
_entity_poly.pdbx_strand_id
1 'polypeptide(L)'
;MSDKGRDVDLTRAKQNTGVWLVKIPKYLAQQWGKASGRGEVGKLKITKQQGKTMVSFNLNEELSVVEHSGEKTMSVRAPREHPFTMQSVGGQTLAVFTENSSGEPSHQRFLMERKRLVKRKKCEISYLL
;
A
#
# COMPACT_ATOMS: atom_id res chain seq x y z
N MET A 1 38.60 -17.24 4.67
CA MET A 1 38.00 -16.21 3.80
C MET A 1 36.74 -15.71 4.50
N SER A 2 36.73 -14.49 5.04
CA SER A 2 35.52 -13.92 5.62
C SER A 2 34.57 -13.55 4.50
N ASP A 3 33.47 -14.29 4.41
CA ASP A 3 32.34 -13.97 3.57
C ASP A 3 31.83 -12.58 3.99
N LYS A 4 32.13 -11.55 3.19
CA LYS A 4 31.55 -10.20 3.34
C LYS A 4 30.12 -10.17 2.74
N GLY A 5 29.38 -11.27 2.88
CA GLY A 5 27.97 -11.37 2.53
C GLY A 5 27.16 -10.49 3.47
N ARG A 6 26.31 -9.64 2.89
CA ARG A 6 25.40 -8.80 3.65
C ARG A 6 24.43 -9.71 4.40
N ASP A 7 24.62 -9.82 5.72
CA ASP A 7 23.76 -10.63 6.57
C ASP A 7 22.33 -10.10 6.53
N VAL A 8 21.37 -11.02 6.48
CA VAL A 8 19.94 -10.74 6.33
C VAL A 8 19.26 -11.01 7.66
N ASP A 9 18.74 -9.97 8.31
CA ASP A 9 18.07 -10.14 9.61
C ASP A 9 16.74 -10.88 9.43
N LEU A 10 16.65 -12.09 10.01
CA LEU A 10 15.48 -12.96 9.99
C LEU A 10 14.56 -12.80 11.22
N THR A 11 14.85 -11.88 12.15
CA THR A 11 14.10 -11.76 13.42
C THR A 11 12.61 -11.50 13.18
N ARG A 12 12.29 -10.60 12.25
CA ARG A 12 10.90 -10.27 11.90
C ARG A 12 10.19 -11.39 11.13
N ALA A 13 10.94 -12.24 10.44
CA ALA A 13 10.39 -13.41 9.76
C ALA A 13 9.79 -14.45 10.72
N LYS A 14 10.31 -14.54 11.95
CA LYS A 14 9.85 -15.50 12.97
C LYS A 14 8.59 -15.05 13.71
N GLN A 15 8.23 -13.76 13.62
CA GLN A 15 7.11 -13.17 14.35
C GLN A 15 5.73 -13.39 13.69
N ASN A 16 5.67 -14.06 12.53
CA ASN A 16 4.43 -14.36 11.80
C ASN A 16 3.50 -13.15 11.59
N THR A 17 4.05 -11.94 11.53
CA THR A 17 3.28 -10.72 11.31
C THR A 17 2.68 -10.74 9.92
N GLY A 18 1.36 -10.76 9.83
CA GLY A 18 0.66 -10.75 8.55
C GLY A 18 0.66 -9.37 7.90
N VAL A 19 0.89 -9.31 6.60
CA VAL A 19 0.66 -8.07 5.81
C VAL A 19 -0.30 -8.27 4.68
N TRP A 20 -0.80 -7.14 4.17
CA TRP A 20 -1.62 -7.06 2.97
C TRP A 20 -0.81 -6.43 1.85
N LEU A 21 -0.95 -7.00 0.66
CA LEU A 21 -0.43 -6.46 -0.58
C LEU A 21 -1.62 -5.90 -1.35
N VAL A 22 -1.63 -4.59 -1.55
CA VAL A 22 -2.72 -3.92 -2.24
C VAL A 22 -2.20 -3.38 -3.56
N LYS A 23 -2.86 -3.77 -4.66
CA LYS A 23 -2.64 -3.16 -5.97
C LYS A 23 -3.47 -1.88 -6.05
N ILE A 24 -2.80 -0.75 -6.23
CA ILE A 24 -3.40 0.59 -6.29
C ILE A 24 -3.30 1.16 -7.71
N PRO A 25 -4.37 1.76 -8.28
CA PRO A 25 -4.31 2.49 -9.54
C PRO A 25 -3.37 3.70 -9.50
N LYS A 26 -2.75 4.03 -10.64
CA LYS A 26 -1.76 5.11 -10.74
C LYS A 26 -2.29 6.47 -10.30
N TYR A 27 -3.52 6.84 -10.67
CA TYR A 27 -4.09 8.14 -10.28
C TYR A 27 -4.24 8.27 -8.76
N LEU A 28 -4.59 7.18 -8.06
CA LEU A 28 -4.78 7.21 -6.61
C LEU A 28 -3.42 7.36 -5.90
N ALA A 29 -2.39 6.67 -6.39
CA ALA A 29 -1.03 6.87 -5.92
C ALA A 29 -0.53 8.31 -6.17
N GLN A 30 -0.90 8.92 -7.31
CA GLN A 30 -0.58 10.32 -7.58
C GLN A 30 -1.28 11.28 -6.61
N GLN A 31 -2.54 11.03 -6.24
CA GLN A 31 -3.22 11.86 -5.22
C GLN A 31 -2.58 11.68 -3.83
N TRP A 32 -2.17 10.46 -3.47
CA TRP A 32 -1.46 10.22 -2.21
C TRP A 32 -0.14 10.99 -2.12
N GLY A 33 0.57 11.16 -3.25
CA GLY A 33 1.77 11.98 -3.32
C GLY A 33 1.57 13.47 -3.02
N LYS A 34 0.32 13.96 -3.04
CA LYS A 34 -0.03 15.35 -2.69
C LYS A 34 -0.40 15.53 -1.21
N ALA A 35 -0.43 14.45 -0.43
CA ALA A 35 -0.78 14.53 0.97
C ALA A 35 0.23 15.38 1.75
N SER A 36 -0.27 16.39 2.43
CA SER A 36 0.53 17.27 3.29
C SER A 36 0.59 16.74 4.73
N GLY A 37 1.57 17.18 5.51
CA GLY A 37 1.66 16.86 6.95
C GLY A 37 2.23 15.48 7.24
N ARG A 38 1.53 14.67 8.05
CA ARG A 38 1.99 13.34 8.52
C ARG A 38 1.79 12.19 7.51
N GLY A 39 1.39 12.51 6.28
CA GLY A 39 1.12 11.50 5.25
C GLY A 39 -0.23 10.79 5.40
N GLU A 40 -1.21 11.43 6.05
CA GLU A 40 -2.58 10.91 6.06
C GLU A 40 -3.22 11.13 4.69
N VAL A 41 -3.73 10.05 4.09
CA VAL A 41 -4.31 10.07 2.74
C VAL A 41 -5.80 9.75 2.72
N GLY A 42 -6.34 9.20 3.81
CA GLY A 42 -7.68 8.64 3.82
C GLY A 42 -7.88 7.59 4.90
N LYS A 43 -9.07 6.98 4.87
CA LYS A 43 -9.49 5.97 5.86
C LYS A 43 -9.84 4.67 5.18
N LEU A 44 -9.40 3.56 5.77
CA LEU A 44 -9.81 2.22 5.34
C LEU A 44 -11.04 1.78 6.12
N LYS A 45 -12.12 1.46 5.41
CA LYS A 45 -13.35 0.91 5.97
C LYS A 45 -13.36 -0.61 5.78
N ILE A 46 -13.62 -1.34 6.85
CA ILE A 46 -13.77 -2.80 6.84
C ILE A 46 -15.15 -3.10 7.41
N THR A 47 -16.01 -3.73 6.61
CA THR A 47 -17.36 -4.10 7.01
C THR A 47 -17.53 -5.60 6.83
N LYS A 48 -18.07 -6.27 7.85
CA LYS A 48 -18.42 -7.69 7.80
C LYS A 48 -19.94 -7.79 7.77
N GLN A 49 -20.52 -8.34 6.71
CA GLN A 49 -21.95 -8.61 6.61
C GLN A 49 -22.16 -10.08 6.24
N GLN A 50 -22.92 -10.82 7.06
CA GLN A 50 -23.36 -12.21 6.79
C GLN A 50 -22.28 -13.11 6.14
N GLY A 51 -21.09 -13.15 6.73
CA GLY A 51 -19.97 -13.99 6.24
C GLY A 51 -19.14 -13.38 5.09
N LYS A 52 -19.59 -12.29 4.46
CA LYS A 52 -18.84 -11.53 3.47
C LYS A 52 -18.09 -10.36 4.13
N THR A 53 -16.77 -10.31 3.93
CA THR A 53 -15.95 -9.15 4.32
C THR A 53 -15.82 -8.21 3.13
N MET A 54 -16.32 -6.98 3.28
CA MET A 54 -16.13 -5.89 2.33
C MET A 54 -15.09 -4.92 2.87
N VAL A 55 -14.22 -4.45 1.99
CA VAL A 55 -13.17 -3.50 2.34
C VAL A 55 -13.21 -2.39 1.31
N SER A 56 -13.21 -1.13 1.75
CA SER A 56 -13.11 0.03 0.86
C SER A 56 -12.15 1.06 1.45
N PHE A 57 -11.46 1.80 0.59
CA PHE A 57 -10.63 2.93 0.97
C PHE A 57 -11.36 4.24 0.63
N ASN A 58 -11.44 5.16 1.57
CA ASN A 58 -12.05 6.47 1.41
C ASN A 58 -10.96 7.54 1.38
N LEU A 59 -10.82 8.22 0.26
CA LEU A 59 -9.87 9.32 0.06
C LEU A 59 -10.32 10.58 0.82
N ASN A 60 -9.35 11.28 1.41
CA ASN A 60 -9.60 12.59 2.04
C ASN A 60 -10.14 13.59 1.03
N GLU A 61 -10.98 14.51 1.50
CA GLU A 61 -11.64 15.49 0.64
C GLU A 61 -10.64 16.43 -0.06
N GLU A 62 -9.62 16.87 0.67
CA GLU A 62 -8.53 17.70 0.16
C GLU A 62 -7.74 17.04 -0.98
N LEU A 63 -7.65 15.70 -0.99
CA LEU A 63 -6.96 14.93 -2.02
C LEU A 63 -7.88 14.48 -3.17
N SER A 64 -9.20 14.72 -3.03
CA SER A 64 -10.18 14.37 -4.05
C SER A 64 -10.28 15.42 -5.17
N VAL A 65 -9.70 16.61 -4.97
CA VAL A 65 -9.68 17.68 -5.98
C VAL A 65 -8.56 17.42 -6.98
N VAL A 66 -8.94 17.10 -8.22
CA VAL A 66 -7.98 16.93 -9.32
C VAL A 66 -7.88 18.24 -10.07
N GLU A 67 -6.82 19.01 -9.82
CA GLU A 67 -6.49 20.17 -10.64
C GLU A 67 -5.84 19.71 -11.96
N HIS A 68 -6.39 20.19 -13.08
CA HIS A 68 -5.78 20.00 -14.39
C HIS A 68 -5.03 21.28 -14.76
N SER A 69 -3.75 21.15 -15.10
CA SER A 69 -2.85 22.24 -15.50
C SER A 69 -3.18 22.76 -16.91
N GLY A 70 -4.40 23.23 -17.13
CA GLY A 70 -4.86 23.73 -18.44
C GLY A 70 -6.10 24.62 -18.31
N GLU A 71 -5.87 25.92 -18.20
CA GLU A 71 -6.69 27.11 -18.56
C GLU A 71 -8.19 27.20 -18.24
N LYS A 72 -8.85 26.20 -17.65
CA LYS A 72 -10.22 26.36 -17.15
C LYS A 72 -10.43 25.43 -15.97
N THR A 73 -10.54 26.01 -14.78
CA THR A 73 -10.73 25.32 -13.50
C THR A 73 -12.12 24.67 -13.42
N MET A 74 -12.33 23.60 -14.19
CA MET A 74 -13.33 22.59 -13.86
C MET A 74 -12.68 21.66 -12.84
N SER A 75 -12.93 21.92 -11.55
CA SER A 75 -12.52 21.02 -10.49
C SER A 75 -13.34 19.73 -10.60
N VAL A 76 -12.77 18.73 -11.28
CA VAL A 76 -13.35 17.40 -11.32
C VAL A 76 -13.02 16.71 -10.01
N ARG A 77 -14.04 16.31 -9.26
CA ARG A 77 -13.87 15.55 -8.02
C ARG A 77 -13.63 14.09 -8.36
N ALA A 78 -12.51 13.55 -7.90
CA ALA A 78 -12.23 12.13 -7.99
C ALA A 78 -13.23 11.33 -7.11
N PRO A 79 -13.60 10.10 -7.52
CA PRO A 79 -14.33 9.18 -6.66
C PRO A 79 -13.62 9.04 -5.32
N ARG A 80 -14.35 9.20 -4.22
CA ARG A 80 -13.76 9.13 -2.87
C ARG A 80 -13.70 7.70 -2.34
N GLU A 81 -14.70 6.89 -2.66
CA GLU A 81 -14.76 5.50 -2.21
C GLU A 81 -14.19 4.55 -3.27
N HIS A 82 -13.22 3.74 -2.84
CA HIS A 82 -12.53 2.76 -3.66
C HIS A 82 -12.67 1.36 -3.05
N PRO A 83 -13.57 0.51 -3.57
CA PRO A 83 -13.74 -0.85 -3.06
C PRO A 83 -12.51 -1.72 -3.37
N PHE A 84 -12.20 -2.63 -2.46
CA PHE A 84 -11.12 -3.58 -2.58
C PHE A 84 -11.67 -4.98 -2.82
N THR A 85 -11.25 -5.59 -3.93
CA THR A 85 -11.55 -6.98 -4.24
C THR A 85 -10.46 -7.90 -3.69
N MET A 86 -10.87 -8.93 -2.95
CA MET A 86 -9.96 -9.92 -2.38
C MET A 86 -9.43 -10.85 -3.47
N GLN A 87 -8.11 -11.06 -3.49
CA GLN A 87 -7.47 -12.02 -4.39
C GLN A 87 -6.86 -13.17 -3.61
N SER A 88 -6.96 -14.39 -4.18
CA SER A 88 -6.30 -15.56 -3.61
C SER A 88 -4.79 -15.42 -3.69
N VAL A 89 -4.11 -15.88 -2.64
CA VAL A 89 -2.64 -16.00 -2.55
C VAL A 89 -2.18 -17.44 -2.66
N GLY A 90 -3.10 -18.37 -2.96
CA GLY A 90 -2.80 -19.80 -3.06
C GLY A 90 -1.75 -20.09 -4.14
N GLY A 91 -0.80 -20.98 -3.81
CA GLY A 91 0.24 -21.45 -4.75
C GLY A 91 1.54 -20.64 -4.74
N GLN A 92 1.64 -19.52 -4.01
CA GLN A 92 2.88 -18.74 -3.92
C GLN A 92 3.13 -18.21 -2.50
N THR A 93 4.36 -18.35 -2.01
CA THR A 93 4.81 -17.71 -0.77
C THR A 93 5.46 -16.38 -1.11
N LEU A 94 4.91 -15.27 -0.59
CA LEU A 94 5.52 -13.96 -0.69
C LEU A 94 6.10 -13.51 0.66
N ALA A 95 7.23 -12.82 0.61
CA ALA A 95 7.92 -12.19 1.72
C ALA A 95 8.30 -10.74 1.35
N VAL A 96 8.51 -9.88 2.34
CA VAL A 96 8.85 -8.47 2.17
C VAL A 96 10.27 -8.23 2.68
N PHE A 97 11.13 -7.68 1.85
CA PHE A 97 12.48 -7.30 2.27
C PHE A 97 12.53 -5.78 2.37
N THR A 98 13.16 -5.27 3.42
CA THR A 98 13.40 -3.85 3.60
C THR A 98 14.90 -3.61 3.61
N GLU A 99 15.33 -2.62 2.88
CA GLU A 99 16.72 -2.19 2.81
C GLU A 99 16.82 -0.82 3.48
N ASN A 100 17.68 -0.73 4.50
CA ASN A 100 17.87 0.51 5.24
C ASN A 100 19.18 1.17 4.81
N SER A 101 19.12 2.42 4.38
CA SER A 101 20.30 3.25 4.12
C SER A 101 20.80 3.90 5.42
N SER A 102 21.21 3.11 6.42
CA SER A 102 21.98 3.67 7.52
C SER A 102 23.35 4.06 6.96
N GLY A 103 23.69 5.35 6.98
CA GLY A 103 24.78 6.01 6.24
C GLY A 103 26.22 5.59 6.54
N GLU A 104 26.47 4.33 6.91
CA GLU A 104 27.80 3.74 6.96
C GLU A 104 27.98 2.79 5.76
N PRO A 105 28.94 3.04 4.85
CA PRO A 105 29.13 2.27 3.61
C PRO A 105 29.48 0.79 3.85
N SER A 106 29.78 0.41 5.10
CA SER A 106 30.14 -0.95 5.50
C SER A 106 28.94 -1.83 5.90
N HIS A 107 27.76 -1.25 6.22
CA HIS A 107 26.62 -2.01 6.74
C HIS A 107 25.31 -1.69 6.01
N GLN A 108 25.23 -2.04 4.72
CA GLN A 108 23.96 -2.17 4.00
C GLN A 108 23.23 -3.39 4.57
N ARG A 109 22.44 -3.18 5.63
CA ARG A 109 21.69 -4.24 6.30
C ARG A 109 20.38 -4.49 5.55
N PHE A 110 20.23 -5.72 5.06
CA PHE A 110 18.95 -6.20 4.55
C PHE A 110 18.14 -6.73 5.73
N LEU A 111 17.00 -6.11 5.99
CA LEU A 111 16.02 -6.64 6.94
C LEU A 111 15.04 -7.52 6.17
N MET A 112 14.96 -8.79 6.52
CA MET A 112 13.94 -9.68 5.98
C MET A 112 12.73 -9.69 6.89
N GLU A 113 11.71 -8.96 6.47
CA GLU A 113 10.36 -9.19 6.95
C GLU A 113 9.75 -10.35 6.16
N ARG A 114 9.90 -11.62 6.62
CA ARG A 114 8.90 -12.63 6.19
C ARG A 114 7.56 -12.32 6.85
N LYS A 115 6.95 -11.23 6.41
CA LYS A 115 5.55 -10.99 6.59
C LYS A 115 4.84 -11.87 5.58
N ARG A 116 4.22 -12.93 6.08
CA ARG A 116 3.37 -13.77 5.25
C ARG A 116 2.30 -12.87 4.67
N LEU A 117 2.22 -12.84 3.35
CA LEU A 117 1.12 -12.15 2.71
C LEU A 117 -0.17 -12.89 3.05
N VAL A 118 -0.95 -12.31 3.97
CA VAL A 118 -2.20 -12.91 4.43
C VAL A 118 -3.28 -12.69 3.40
N LYS A 119 -3.21 -11.57 2.67
CA LYS A 119 -4.16 -11.31 1.58
C LYS A 119 -3.65 -10.32 0.54
N ARG A 120 -3.94 -10.65 -0.73
CA ARG A 120 -3.83 -9.72 -1.85
C ARG A 120 -5.17 -9.02 -2.04
N LYS A 121 -5.14 -7.72 -2.31
CA LYS A 121 -6.32 -6.93 -2.65
C LYS A 121 -6.06 -6.10 -3.89
N LYS A 122 -7.08 -5.95 -4.73
CA LYS A 122 -7.07 -5.04 -5.86
C LYS A 122 -8.03 -3.89 -5.55
N CYS A 123 -7.52 -2.67 -5.58
CA CYS A 123 -8.34 -1.48 -5.51
C CYS A 123 -8.96 -1.21 -6.88
N GLU A 124 -10.28 -1.04 -6.92
CA GLU A 124 -11.05 -0.78 -8.13
C GLU A 124 -11.49 0.68 -8.21
N ILE A 125 -11.62 1.17 -9.45
CA ILE A 125 -12.08 2.53 -9.73
C ILE A 125 -13.59 2.50 -9.74
N SER A 126 -14.20 3.21 -8.80
CA SER A 126 -15.63 3.50 -8.84
C SER A 126 -15.86 4.60 -9.88
N TYR A 127 -16.14 4.24 -11.13
CA TYR A 127 -16.65 5.23 -12.10
C TYR A 127 -18.09 5.55 -11.70
N LEU A 128 -18.35 6.80 -11.30
CA LEU A 128 -19.71 7.35 -11.34
C LEU A 128 -19.98 7.69 -12.81
N LEU A 129 -20.90 6.94 -13.42
CA LEU A 129 -21.61 7.34 -14.65
C LEU A 129 -22.52 8.53 -14.33
#